data_AF-A0A3D4P7T2-F1
#
_entry.id   AF-A0A3D4P7T2-F1
#
_cell.length_a   1.000
_cell.length_b   1.000
_cell.length_c   1.000
_cell.angle_alpha   90.00
_cell.angle_beta   90.00
_cell.angle_gamma   90.00
#
_symmetry.space_group_name_H-M   'P 1'
#
loop_
_entity.id
_entity.type
_entity.pdbx_description
1 polymer ?
#
loop_
_entity_poly.entity_id
_entity_poly.type
_entity_poly.pdbx_seq_one_letter_code
_entity_poly.pdbx_strand_id
1 'polypeptide(L)' 'QEIVADGKHIKVTVNGKVIVDANLDKAAPDGKSIDGKEHPGLTRKSGYLRLCGHGGGVQFRNMRIKVLEE' A
#
# COMPACT_ATOMS: atom_id res chain seq x y z
N GLN A 1 8.94 5.91 -9.02
CA GLN A 1 7.84 5.90 -8.02
C GLN A 1 8.11 4.70 -7.12
N GLU A 2 7.77 4.79 -5.84
CA GLU A 2 8.12 3.77 -4.85
C GLU A 2 7.02 3.66 -3.80
N ILE A 3 6.78 2.42 -3.36
CA ILE A 3 5.95 2.11 -2.19
C ILE A 3 6.82 1.29 -1.25
N VAL A 4 6.96 1.75 -0.02
CA VAL A 4 7.56 0.99 1.08
C VAL A 4 6.43 0.54 1.99
N ALA A 5 6.32 -0.76 2.19
CA ALA A 5 5.39 -1.37 3.14
C ALA A 5 6.22 -2.07 4.23
N ASP A 6 6.48 -1.34 5.32
CA ASP A 6 7.24 -1.81 6.48
C ASP A 6 6.28 -2.10 7.63
N GLY A 7 5.83 -3.35 7.71
CA GLY A 7 4.76 -3.75 8.62
C GLY A 7 3.51 -2.90 8.43
N LYS A 8 3.20 -2.05 9.41
CA LYS A 8 2.04 -1.13 9.37
C LYS A 8 2.39 0.26 8.87
N HIS A 9 3.67 0.57 8.67
CA HIS A 9 4.13 1.85 8.15
C HIS A 9 4.18 1.79 6.62
N ILE A 10 3.42 2.67 5.99
CA ILE A 10 3.33 2.78 4.53
C ILE A 10 3.84 4.15 4.11
N LYS A 11 4.82 4.14 3.19
CA LYS A 11 5.36 5.34 2.57
C LYS A 11 5.24 5.26 1.05
N VAL A 12 4.71 6.31 0.44
CA VAL A 12 4.53 6.41 -1.02
C VAL A 12 5.27 7.62 -1.55
N THR A 13 6.16 7.37 -2.52
CA THR A 13 6.99 8.38 -3.18
C THR A 13 6.65 8.46 -4.66
N VAL A 14 6.22 9.64 -5.11
CA VAL A 14 5.91 9.92 -6.51
C VAL A 14 6.87 11.00 -7.02
N ASN A 15 7.59 10.71 -8.10
CA ASN A 15 8.56 11.62 -8.71
C ASN A 15 9.58 12.22 -7.70
N GLY A 16 10.08 11.38 -6.79
CA GLY A 16 11.07 11.77 -5.78
C GLY A 16 10.51 12.50 -4.56
N LYS A 17 9.21 12.76 -4.50
CA LYS A 17 8.55 13.40 -3.34
C LYS A 17 7.69 12.42 -2.58
N VAL A 18 7.87 12.37 -1.26
CA VAL A 18 6.96 11.63 -0.37
C VAL A 18 5.61 12.34 -0.35
N ILE A 19 4.56 11.63 -0.75
CA ILE A 19 3.18 12.15 -0.77
C ILE A 19 2.31 11.49 0.31
N VAL A 20 2.71 10.32 0.79
CA VAL A 20 2.06 9.62 1.90
C VAL A 20 3.14 9.03 2.79
N ASP A 21 2.98 9.24 4.10
CA ASP A 21 3.75 8.63 5.18
C ASP A 21 2.76 8.38 6.33
N ALA A 22 2.34 7.12 6.49
CA ALA A 22 1.18 6.80 7.32
C ALA A 22 1.34 5.46 8.05
N ASN A 23 0.73 5.36 9.23
CA ASN A 23 0.58 4.11 9.96
C ASN A 23 -0.85 3.58 9.81
N LEU A 24 -1.00 2.32 9.39
CA LEU A 24 -2.29 1.69 9.15
C LEU A 24 -3.19 1.65 10.40
N ASP A 25 -2.63 1.57 11.61
CA ASP A 25 -3.44 1.61 12.85
C ASP A 25 -4.13 2.96 13.05
N LYS A 26 -3.56 4.04 12.50
CA LYS A 26 -4.19 5.37 12.52
C LYS A 26 -5.22 5.52 11.41
N ALA A 27 -5.00 4.88 10.27
CA ALA A 27 -5.89 4.95 9.11
C ALA A 27 -7.11 4.00 9.24
N ALA A 28 -6.95 2.91 9.98
CA ALA A 28 -7.97 1.91 10.24
C ALA A 28 -7.96 1.53 11.74
N PRO A 29 -8.40 2.44 12.62
CA PRO A 29 -8.39 2.19 14.07
C PRO A 29 -9.19 0.94 14.39
N ASP A 30 -8.65 0.13 15.30
CA ASP A 30 -9.21 -1.17 15.71
C ASP A 30 -9.48 -2.15 14.55
N GLY A 31 -8.74 -2.00 13.45
CA GLY A 31 -8.90 -2.86 12.26
C GLY A 31 -10.23 -2.65 11.54
N LYS A 32 -10.82 -1.45 11.63
CA LYS A 32 -12.07 -1.09 10.95
C LYS A 32 -11.81 -0.10 9.82
N SER A 33 -12.51 -0.28 8.71
CA SER A 33 -12.50 0.72 7.65
C SER A 33 -13.24 1.98 8.11
N ILE A 34 -12.90 3.11 7.48
CA ILE A 34 -13.52 4.41 7.77
C ILE A 34 -15.04 4.39 7.49
N ASP A 35 -15.49 3.62 6.51
CA ASP A 35 -16.91 3.47 6.16
C ASP A 35 -17.65 2.40 6.98
N GLY A 36 -16.96 1.78 7.95
CA GLY A 36 -17.51 0.78 8.87
C GLY A 36 -17.83 -0.57 8.24
N LYS A 37 -17.46 -0.80 6.98
CA LYS A 37 -17.68 -2.08 6.29
C LYS A 37 -16.55 -3.07 6.57
N GLU A 38 -16.89 -4.36 6.53
CA GLU A 38 -15.88 -5.39 6.64
C GLU A 38 -14.96 -5.36 5.42
N HIS A 39 -13.65 -5.40 5.66
CA HIS A 39 -12.66 -5.51 4.61
C HIS A 39 -11.73 -6.70 4.94
N PRO A 40 -11.95 -7.89 4.34
CA PRO A 40 -11.32 -9.16 4.75
C PRO A 40 -9.77 -9.16 4.76
N GLY A 41 -9.15 -8.23 4.03
CA GLY A 41 -7.70 -8.07 3.95
C GLY A 41 -7.10 -6.98 4.84
N LEU A 42 -7.90 -6.22 5.59
CA LEU A 42 -7.48 -4.96 6.20
C LEU A 42 -6.33 -5.11 7.20
N THR A 43 -6.33 -6.19 7.97
CA THR A 43 -5.34 -6.44 9.04
C THR A 43 -4.29 -7.50 8.66
N ARG A 44 -4.27 -7.93 7.38
CA ARG A 44 -3.29 -8.93 6.92
C ARG A 44 -1.90 -8.32 6.88
N LYS A 45 -0.91 -9.07 7.38
CA LYS A 45 0.52 -8.69 7.34
C LYS A 45 1.19 -8.99 6.00
N SER A 46 0.57 -9.82 5.17
CA SER A 46 1.11 -10.23 3.87
C SER A 46 -0.02 -10.41 2.84
N GLY A 47 0.36 -10.36 1.57
CA GLY A 47 -0.58 -10.50 0.46
C GLY A 47 0.12 -10.42 -0.89
N TYR A 48 -0.67 -10.47 -1.95
CA TYR A 48 -0.18 -10.37 -3.33
C TYR A 48 -0.10 -8.92 -3.79
N LEU A 49 0.89 -8.61 -4.60
CA LEU A 49 0.95 -7.35 -5.34
C LEU A 49 0.15 -7.48 -6.63
N ARG A 50 -0.64 -6.44 -6.94
CA ARG A 50 -1.46 -6.39 -8.16
C ARG A 50 -1.28 -5.04 -8.86
N LEU A 51 -1.20 -5.09 -10.19
CA LEU A 51 -1.36 -3.92 -11.05
C LEU A 51 -2.83 -3.83 -11.47
N CYS A 52 -3.50 -2.75 -11.08
CA CYS A 52 -4.90 -2.52 -11.43
C CYS A 52 -4.99 -1.69 -12.72
N GLY A 53 -5.82 -2.12 -13.66
CA GLY A 53 -6.22 -1.35 -14.84
C GLY A 53 -7.69 -0.94 -14.76
N HIS A 54 -8.05 0.17 -15.41
CA HIS A 54 -9.42 0.68 -15.40
C HIS A 54 -9.83 1.26 -16.77
N GLY A 55 -9.87 0.41 -17.80
CA GLY A 55 -10.33 0.74 -19.16
C GLY A 55 -9.34 1.56 -20.00
N GLY A 56 -8.65 2.53 -19.40
CA GLY A 56 -7.54 3.25 -20.01
C GLY A 56 -6.27 2.40 -20.07
N GLY A 57 -5.52 2.51 -21.17
CA GLY A 57 -4.22 1.86 -21.30
C GLY A 57 -3.21 2.44 -20.33
N VAL A 58 -2.56 1.58 -19.54
CA VAL A 58 -1.46 1.93 -18.63
C VAL A 58 -0.25 1.08 -18.96
N GLN A 59 0.94 1.67 -18.83
CA GLN A 59 2.21 1.00 -19.11
C GLN A 59 3.16 1.13 -17.93
N PHE A 60 3.80 0.03 -17.56
CA PHE A 60 4.75 -0.04 -16.45
C PHE A 60 6.11 -0.54 -16.96
N ARG A 61 7.19 -0.04 -16.38
CA ARG A 61 8.56 -0.50 -16.64
C ARG A 61 9.42 -0.39 -15.39
N ASN A 62 10.55 -1.10 -15.36
CA ASN A 62 11.54 -1.06 -14.27
C ASN A 62 10.97 -1.40 -12.89
N MET A 63 10.03 -2.35 -12.83
CA MET A 63 9.48 -2.84 -11.56
C MET A 63 10.51 -3.72 -10.85
N ARG A 64 10.75 -3.42 -9.58
CA ARG A 64 11.69 -4.15 -8.71
C ARG A 64 11.06 -4.29 -7.35
N ILE A 65 11.38 -5.38 -6.66
CA ILE A 65 10.94 -5.66 -5.30
C ILE A 65 12.20 -5.85 -4.46
N LYS A 66 12.26 -5.18 -3.30
CA LYS A 66 13.22 -5.45 -2.25
C LYS A 66 12.45 -5.96 -1.04
N VAL A 67 12.79 -7.14 -0.56
CA VAL A 67 12.27 -7.65 0.72
C VAL A 67 12.96 -6.87 1.85
N LEU A 68 12.19 -6.46 2.85
CA LEU A 68 12.70 -5.81 4.05
C LEU A 68 12.95 -6.90 5.09
N GLU A 69 14.07 -6.81 5.80
CA GLU A 69 14.36 -7.66 6.95
C GLU A 69 13.48 -7.24 8.14
N GLU A 70 13.16 -8.17 9.04
CA GLU A 70 12.43 -7.88 10.29
C GLU A 70 13.31 -7.17 11.32
#